data_AF-A0A4Q7G1J3-F1
#
_entry.id   AF-A0A4Q7G1J3-F1
#
_cell.length_a   1.000
_cell.length_b   1.000
_cell.length_c   1.000
_cell.angle_alpha   90.00
_cell.angle_beta   90.00
_cell.angle_gamma   90.00
#
_symmetry.space_group_name_H-M   'P 1'
#
loop_
_entity.id
_entity.type
_entity.pdbx_description
1 polymer ?
#
loop_
_entity_poly.entity_id
_entity_poly.type
_entity_poly.pdbx_seq_one_letter_code
_entity_poly.pdbx_strand_id
1 'polypeptide(L)'
;MSAWFKDESFPVLLESAVQIAWDYLRRAGEIDDPVEAHHFLIEKVAFMISQGQHNRLVLSNRAISAFQQYKRARTIELSLISR
;
A
#
# COMPACT_ATOMS: atom_id res chain seq x y z
N MET A 1 -4.80 -12.13 -33.54
CA MET A 1 -3.63 -12.72 -32.85
C MET A 1 -2.95 -11.63 -32.05
N SER A 2 -3.13 -11.57 -30.73
CA SER A 2 -2.27 -10.80 -29.80
C SER A 2 -2.64 -11.12 -28.34
N ALA A 3 -2.43 -12.37 -27.92
CA ALA A 3 -2.64 -12.84 -26.55
C ALA A 3 -1.31 -12.95 -25.76
N TRP A 4 -0.34 -12.05 -26.02
CA TRP A 4 1.05 -12.20 -25.53
C TRP A 4 1.69 -10.93 -24.94
N PHE A 5 0.90 -9.90 -24.60
CA PHE A 5 1.29 -8.95 -23.54
C PHE A 5 0.51 -9.38 -22.29
N LYS A 6 0.78 -10.60 -21.82
CA LYS A 6 0.26 -11.04 -20.54
C LYS A 6 0.94 -10.15 -19.49
N ASP A 7 0.15 -9.82 -18.49
CA ASP A 7 0.41 -8.86 -17.42
C ASP A 7 1.54 -9.30 -16.47
N GLU A 8 2.69 -9.75 -16.99
CA GLU A 8 3.88 -10.11 -16.23
C GLU A 8 4.45 -8.91 -15.46
N SER A 9 4.10 -7.69 -15.91
CA SER A 9 4.41 -6.46 -15.18
C SER A 9 3.58 -6.29 -13.91
N PHE A 10 2.36 -6.84 -13.80
CA PHE A 10 1.50 -6.60 -12.64
C PHE A 10 2.09 -7.17 -11.34
N PRO A 11 2.49 -8.45 -11.26
CA PRO A 11 3.09 -9.00 -10.04
C PRO A 11 4.36 -8.26 -9.64
N VAL A 12 5.24 -7.98 -10.61
CA VAL A 12 6.52 -7.29 -10.37
C VAL A 12 6.31 -5.84 -9.93
N LEU A 13 5.36 -5.14 -10.54
CA LEU A 13 5.03 -3.76 -10.19
C LEU A 13 4.38 -3.69 -8.80
N LEU A 14 3.45 -4.59 -8.51
CA LEU A 14 2.78 -4.71 -7.21
C LEU A 14 3.81 -4.97 -6.11
N GLU A 15 4.60 -6.03 -6.23
CA GLU A 15 5.61 -6.40 -5.24
C GLU A 15 6.63 -5.28 -5.03
N SER A 16 7.17 -4.71 -6.12
CA SER A 16 8.17 -3.64 -6.00
C SER A 16 7.61 -2.36 -5.38
N ALA A 17 6.36 -1.99 -5.67
CA ALA A 17 5.73 -0.83 -5.08
C ALA A 17 5.39 -1.05 -3.59
N VAL A 18 4.90 -2.25 -3.24
CA VAL A 18 4.63 -2.66 -1.84
C VAL A 18 5.92 -2.69 -1.03
N GLN A 19 7.02 -3.25 -1.57
CA GLN A 19 8.30 -3.33 -0.89
C GLN A 19 8.85 -1.94 -0.53
N ILE A 20 8.78 -0.98 -1.46
CA ILE A 20 9.20 0.41 -1.19
C ILE A 20 8.37 1.04 -0.08
N ALA A 21 7.04 0.87 -0.13
CA ALA A 21 6.14 1.43 0.89
C ALA A 21 6.39 0.79 2.26
N TRP A 22 6.57 -0.53 2.30
CA TRP A 22 6.90 -1.28 3.49
C TRP A 22 8.21 -0.83 4.13
N ASP A 23 9.28 -0.73 3.35
CA ASP A 23 10.60 -0.34 3.87
C ASP A 23 10.59 1.08 4.44
N TYR A 24 9.84 1.99 3.81
CA TYR A 24 9.64 3.34 4.35
C TYR A 24 8.91 3.31 5.68
N LEU A 25 7.74 2.67 5.75
CA LEU A 25 6.90 2.65 6.95
C LEU A 25 7.58 1.93 8.12
N ARG A 26 8.32 0.85 7.82
CA ARG A 26 9.10 0.11 8.81
C ARG A 26 10.21 0.98 9.41
N ARG A 27 10.93 1.74 8.57
CA ARG A 27 11.99 2.66 9.03
C ARG A 27 11.44 3.87 9.79
N ALA A 28 10.24 4.32 9.43
CA ALA A 28 9.54 5.39 10.13
C ALA A 28 8.97 4.95 11.50
N GLY A 29 8.97 3.65 11.81
CA GLY A 29 8.36 3.12 13.03
C GLY A 29 6.83 3.21 13.02
N GLU A 30 6.21 3.29 11.83
CA GLU A 30 4.76 3.44 11.69
C GLU A 30 4.01 2.10 11.64
N ILE A 31 4.71 0.97 11.62
CA ILE A 31 4.10 -0.37 11.57
C ILE A 31 3.86 -0.89 12.98
N ASP A 32 2.60 -0.91 13.42
CA ASP A 32 2.21 -1.51 14.71
C ASP A 32 1.93 -3.02 14.55
N ASP A 33 1.17 -3.39 13.52
CA ASP A 33 0.91 -4.77 13.12
C ASP A 33 1.51 -5.02 11.72
N PRO A 34 2.61 -5.79 11.63
CA PRO A 34 3.26 -6.14 10.37
C PRO A 34 2.34 -6.83 9.35
N VAL A 35 1.44 -7.71 9.80
CA VAL A 35 0.57 -8.49 8.91
C VAL A 35 -0.52 -7.60 8.34
N GLU A 36 -1.17 -6.82 9.21
CA GLU A 36 -2.20 -5.86 8.81
C GLU A 36 -1.65 -4.81 7.84
N ALA A 37 -0.47 -4.25 8.15
CA ALA A 37 0.17 -3.27 7.29
C ALA A 37 0.52 -3.85 5.92
N HIS A 38 1.04 -5.09 5.87
CA HIS A 38 1.39 -5.73 4.60
C HIS A 38 0.15 -5.99 3.73
N HIS A 39 -0.93 -6.53 4.32
CA HIS A 39 -2.20 -6.74 3.60
C HIS A 39 -2.79 -5.42 3.08
N PHE A 40 -2.82 -4.38 3.92
CA PHE A 40 -3.31 -3.06 3.51
C PHE A 40 -2.56 -2.51 2.31
N LEU A 41 -1.22 -2.62 2.31
CA LEU A 41 -0.39 -2.13 1.21
C LEU A 41 -0.64 -2.91 -0.09
N ILE A 42 -0.74 -4.24 -0.02
CA ILE A 42 -1.04 -5.10 -1.18
C ILE A 42 -2.39 -4.70 -1.78
N GLU A 43 -3.45 -4.64 -0.97
CA GLU A 43 -4.78 -4.30 -1.44
C GLU A 43 -4.80 -2.90 -2.06
N LYS A 44 -4.16 -1.93 -1.42
CA LYS A 44 -4.16 -0.54 -1.90
C LYS A 44 -3.41 -0.39 -3.22
N VAL A 45 -2.24 -1.03 -3.35
CA VAL A 45 -1.45 -0.97 -4.58
C VAL A 45 -2.15 -1.73 -5.71
N ALA A 46 -2.67 -2.94 -5.44
CA ALA A 46 -3.42 -3.72 -6.43
C ALA A 46 -4.64 -2.95 -6.94
N PHE A 47 -5.38 -2.27 -6.04
CA PHE A 47 -6.47 -1.38 -6.40
C PHE A 47 -6.00 -0.24 -7.31
N MET A 48 -4.90 0.45 -6.97
CA MET A 48 -4.41 1.54 -7.83
C MET A 48 -3.94 1.06 -9.20
N ILE A 49 -3.33 -0.13 -9.28
CA ILE A 49 -2.96 -0.72 -10.57
C ILE A 49 -4.21 -1.06 -11.40
N SER A 50 -5.27 -1.57 -10.78
CA SER A 50 -6.54 -1.80 -11.49
C SER A 50 -7.20 -0.51 -12.01
N GLN A 51 -6.87 0.64 -11.42
CA GLN A 51 -7.24 1.97 -11.91
C GLN A 51 -6.30 2.52 -13.00
N GLY A 52 -5.36 1.72 -13.51
CA GLY A 52 -4.44 2.09 -14.59
C GLY A 52 -3.20 2.86 -14.12
N GLN A 53 -2.87 2.87 -12.82
CA GLN A 53 -1.61 3.43 -12.35
C GLN A 53 -0.47 2.42 -12.51
N HIS A 54 0.47 2.73 -13.39
CA HIS A 54 1.64 1.87 -13.65
C HIS A 54 2.97 2.45 -13.15
N ASN A 55 2.97 3.66 -12.58
CA ASN A 55 4.18 4.27 -12.05
C ASN A 55 4.46 3.77 -10.62
N ARG A 56 5.53 2.97 -10.48
CA ARG A 56 5.96 2.38 -9.20
C ARG A 56 6.06 3.38 -8.05
N LEU A 57 6.71 4.53 -8.25
CA LEU A 57 6.91 5.51 -7.18
C LEU A 57 5.61 6.19 -6.76
N VAL A 58 4.72 6.47 -7.73
CA VAL A 58 3.39 7.02 -7.43
C VAL A 58 2.57 6.02 -6.62
N LEU A 59 2.60 4.74 -6.97
CA LEU A 59 1.93 3.67 -6.24
C LEU A 59 2.43 3.59 -4.79
N SER A 60 3.74 3.52 -4.59
CA SER A 60 4.33 3.46 -3.24
C SER A 60 3.99 4.68 -2.40
N ASN A 61 4.16 5.89 -2.94
CA ASN A 61 3.90 7.14 -2.20
C ASN A 61 2.42 7.28 -1.82
N ARG A 62 1.50 6.89 -2.71
CA ARG A 62 0.07 6.89 -2.42
C ARG A 62 -0.30 5.83 -1.40
N ALA A 63 0.32 4.65 -1.44
CA ALA A 63 0.10 3.61 -0.45
C ALA A 63 0.58 4.03 0.95
N ILE A 64 1.77 4.64 1.05
CA ILE A 64 2.30 5.24 2.29
C ILE A 64 1.31 6.27 2.84
N SER A 65 0.90 7.23 1.99
CA SER A 65 -0.01 8.31 2.41
C SER A 65 -1.36 7.75 2.89
N ALA A 66 -1.88 6.72 2.22
CA ALA A 66 -3.13 6.07 2.61
C ALA A 66 -3.01 5.33 3.94
N PHE A 67 -1.89 4.62 4.18
CA PHE A 67 -1.64 3.91 5.44
C PHE A 67 -1.50 4.87 6.62
N GLN A 68 -0.79 5.99 6.43
CA GLN A 68 -0.67 7.03 7.44
C GLN A 68 -2.02 7.65 7.82
N GLN A 69 -2.89 7.91 6.83
CA GLN A 69 -4.24 8.40 7.07
C GLN A 69 -5.09 7.37 7.81
N TYR A 70 -5.01 6.09 7.41
CA TYR A 70 -5.67 4.98 8.10
C TYR A 70 -5.27 4.91 9.57
N LYS A 71 -3.97 4.95 9.87
CA LYS A 71 -3.47 4.97 11.25
C LYS A 71 -4.01 6.16 12.04
N ARG A 72 -3.94 7.37 11.48
CA ARG A 72 -4.45 8.57 12.15
C ARG A 72 -5.95 8.45 12.47
N ALA A 73 -6.75 7.95 11.54
CA ALA A 73 -8.18 7.72 11.76
C ALA A 73 -8.42 6.69 12.88
N ARG A 74 -7.68 5.57 12.88
CA ARG A 74 -7.75 4.54 13.93
C ARG A 74 -7.35 5.07 15.31
N THR A 75 -6.30 5.90 15.37
CA THR A 75 -5.89 6.54 16.63
C THR A 75 -6.98 7.48 17.17
N ILE A 76 -7.65 8.24 16.30
CA ILE A 76 -8.76 9.12 16.70
C ILE A 76 -9.93 8.29 17.23
N GLU A 77 -10.33 7.23 16.55
CA GLU A 77 -11.43 6.36 16.98
C GLU A 77 -11.19 5.76 18.37
N LEU A 78 -10.00 5.22 18.63
CA LEU A 78 -9.61 4.69 19.95
C LEU A 78 -9.65 5.77 21.05
N SER A 79 -9.34 7.02 20.71
CA SER A 79 -9.40 8.14 21.66
C SER A 79 -10.83 8.60 21.99
N LEU A 80 -11.79 8.35 21.08
CA LEU A 80 -13.19 8.71 21.27
C LEU A 80 -13.96 7.63 22.05
N ILE A 81 -13.58 6.36 21.89
CA ILE A 81 -14.22 5.23 22.60
C ILE A 81 -13.80 5.16 24.07
N SER A 82 -12.66 5.76 24.44
CA SER A 82 -12.12 5.73 25.80
C SER A 82 -12.54 6.91 26.70
N ARG A 83 -13.52 7.72 26.29
CA ARG A 83 -14.09 8.83 27.08
C ARG A 83 -15.44 8.50 27.72
#